data_AF-A0A4Y2K9V7-F1
#
_entry.id   AF-A0A4Y2K9V7-F1
#
_cell.length_a   1.000
_cell.length_b   1.000
_cell.length_c   1.000
_cell.angle_alpha   90.00
_cell.angle_beta   90.00
_cell.angle_gamma   90.00
#
_symmetry.space_group_name_H-M   'P 1'
#
loop_
_entity.id
_entity.type
_entity.pdbx_description
1 polymer ?
#
loop_
_entity_poly.entity_id
_entity_poly.type
_entity_poly.pdbx_seq_one_letter_code
_entity_poly.pdbx_strand_id
1 'polypeptide(L)'
;MFQTYSDPVLKRKLNKLNKQIYKLDQKTETDAFTNEHLNANATDGTVWKFVTPFKKKTKNIPSLNGPAGIANTELEKANFLAESLETLFTLNHITNPVADFVMRFRTEANSVCKDSDTPLPSEVLDCIKSLRIPSCHK
;
A
#
# COMPACT_ATOMS: atom_id res chain seq x y z
N MET A 1 -69.45 3.97 -7.04
CA MET A 1 -68.40 3.86 -6.01
C MET A 1 -68.21 2.38 -5.69
N PHE A 2 -67.08 1.78 -6.07
CA PHE A 2 -66.78 0.39 -5.71
C PHE A 2 -66.10 0.39 -4.33
N GLN A 3 -66.84 0.05 -3.28
CA GLN A 3 -66.22 -0.34 -2.02
C GLN A 3 -65.56 -1.70 -2.25
N THR A 4 -64.23 -1.73 -2.39
CA THR A 4 -63.46 -2.96 -2.25
C THR A 4 -63.63 -3.46 -0.83
N TYR A 5 -64.55 -4.39 -0.61
CA TYR A 5 -64.61 -5.17 0.62
C TYR A 5 -63.32 -6.01 0.71
N SER A 6 -62.29 -5.41 1.31
CA SER A 6 -61.05 -6.11 1.61
C SER A 6 -61.22 -6.77 2.96
N ASP A 7 -61.48 -8.08 2.95
CA ASP A 7 -61.41 -8.89 4.17
C ASP A 7 -60.05 -8.60 4.86
N PRO A 8 -60.06 -8.07 6.10
CA PRO A 8 -58.83 -7.76 6.84
C PRO A 8 -57.89 -8.96 6.98
N VAL A 9 -58.43 -10.18 7.03
CA VAL A 9 -57.68 -11.43 7.10
C VAL A 9 -56.95 -11.69 5.78
N LEU A 10 -57.61 -11.52 4.64
CA LEU A 10 -57.00 -11.67 3.32
C LEU A 10 -55.92 -10.60 3.09
N LYS A 11 -56.19 -9.35 3.47
CA LYS A 11 -55.22 -8.26 3.36
C LYS A 11 -53.95 -8.51 4.18
N ARG A 12 -54.09 -9.05 5.40
CA ARG A 12 -52.94 -9.46 6.23
C ARG A 12 -52.13 -10.58 5.57
N LYS A 13 -52.79 -11.59 5.02
CA LYS A 13 -52.12 -12.70 4.31
C LYS A 13 -51.34 -12.19 3.10
N LEU A 14 -51.96 -11.33 2.27
CA LEU A 14 -51.33 -10.71 1.11
C LEU A 14 -50.11 -9.87 1.52
N ASN A 15 -50.23 -9.02 2.53
CA ASN A 15 -49.11 -8.22 3.01
C ASN A 15 -47.95 -9.06 3.54
N LYS A 16 -48.25 -10.20 4.19
CA LYS A 16 -47.24 -11.14 4.67
C LYS A 16 -46.50 -11.79 3.50
N LEU A 17 -47.23 -12.22 2.46
CA LEU A 17 -46.64 -12.78 1.24
C LEU A 17 -45.77 -11.74 0.51
N ASN A 18 -46.27 -10.52 0.31
CA ASN A 18 -45.49 -9.47 -0.34
C ASN A 18 -44.19 -9.15 0.42
N LYS A 19 -44.22 -9.15 1.77
CA LYS A 19 -43.00 -8.99 2.57
C LYS A 19 -42.02 -10.15 2.38
N GLN A 20 -42.51 -11.38 2.23
CA GLN A 20 -41.66 -12.54 1.97
C GLN A 20 -41.03 -12.47 0.57
N ILE A 21 -41.84 -12.11 -0.44
CA ILE A 21 -41.37 -11.91 -1.82
C ILE A 21 -40.26 -10.86 -1.84
N TYR A 22 -40.49 -9.69 -1.25
CA TYR A 22 -39.49 -8.62 -1.21
C TYR A 22 -38.18 -9.07 -0.53
N LYS A 23 -38.27 -9.81 0.57
CA LYS A 23 -37.07 -10.33 1.25
C LYS A 23 -36.30 -11.33 0.39
N LEU A 24 -37.00 -12.21 -0.31
CA LEU A 24 -36.39 -13.20 -1.19
C LEU A 24 -35.74 -12.53 -2.41
N ASP A 25 -36.41 -11.52 -2.96
CA ASP A 25 -35.93 -10.74 -4.09
C ASP A 25 -34.61 -10.03 -3.74
N GLN A 26 -34.62 -9.26 -2.64
CA GLN A 26 -33.41 -8.61 -2.11
C GLN A 26 -32.27 -9.60 -1.83
N LYS A 27 -32.59 -10.76 -1.27
CA LYS A 27 -31.58 -11.79 -1.00
C LYS A 27 -30.99 -12.32 -2.30
N THR A 28 -31.82 -12.57 -3.31
CA THR A 28 -31.38 -13.08 -4.62
C THR A 28 -30.46 -12.08 -5.32
N GLU A 29 -30.82 -10.79 -5.31
CA GLU A 29 -29.98 -9.72 -5.87
C GLU A 29 -28.64 -9.60 -5.12
N THR A 30 -28.68 -9.63 -3.78
CA THR A 30 -27.48 -9.54 -2.94
C THR A 30 -26.55 -10.74 -3.14
N ASP A 31 -27.12 -11.95 -3.22
CA ASP A 31 -26.37 -13.18 -3.45
C ASP A 31 -25.76 -13.19 -4.86
N ALA A 32 -26.47 -12.71 -5.88
CA ALA A 32 -25.94 -12.55 -7.23
C ALA A 32 -24.76 -11.57 -7.26
N PHE A 33 -24.91 -10.40 -6.63
CA PHE A 33 -23.86 -9.39 -6.57
C PHE A 33 -22.63 -9.85 -5.79
N THR A 34 -22.81 -10.51 -4.65
CA THR A 34 -21.68 -11.04 -3.87
C THR A 34 -20.95 -12.13 -4.63
N ASN A 35 -21.65 -13.01 -5.35
CA ASN A 35 -21.02 -14.01 -6.21
C ASN A 35 -20.24 -13.38 -7.38
N GLU A 36 -20.78 -12.36 -8.05
CA GLU A 36 -20.04 -11.63 -9.09
C GLU A 36 -18.77 -10.96 -8.52
N HIS A 37 -18.88 -10.35 -7.35
CA HIS A 37 -17.74 -9.68 -6.69
C HIS A 37 -16.66 -10.67 -6.24
N LEU A 38 -17.03 -11.81 -5.65
CA LEU A 38 -16.09 -12.83 -5.18
C LEU A 38 -15.37 -13.54 -6.33
N ASN A 39 -16.04 -13.70 -7.47
CA ASN A 39 -15.49 -14.36 -8.65
C ASN A 39 -14.77 -13.38 -9.61
N ALA A 40 -14.80 -12.08 -9.33
CA ALA A 40 -14.10 -11.10 -10.14
C ALA A 40 -12.59 -11.30 -10.02
N ASN A 41 -11.92 -11.59 -11.14
CA ASN A 41 -10.49 -11.77 -11.18
C ASN A 41 -9.79 -10.74 -12.12
N ALA A 42 -8.49 -10.49 -11.85
CA ALA A 42 -7.69 -9.49 -12.57
C ALA A 42 -7.07 -10.02 -13.88
N THR A 43 -6.91 -11.33 -14.04
CA THR A 43 -6.27 -12.00 -15.18
C THR A 43 -7.23 -12.34 -16.33
N ASP A 44 -8.50 -12.64 -16.06
CA ASP A 44 -9.54 -13.00 -17.04
C ASP A 44 -10.34 -11.79 -17.55
N GLY A 45 -10.09 -10.60 -16.98
CA GLY A 45 -10.76 -9.36 -17.33
C GLY A 45 -12.16 -9.20 -16.74
N THR A 46 -12.62 -10.11 -15.88
CA THR A 46 -13.93 -10.04 -15.20
C THR A 46 -14.00 -8.86 -14.24
N VAL A 47 -12.89 -8.54 -13.55
CA VAL A 47 -12.78 -7.30 -12.74
C VAL A 47 -13.10 -6.07 -13.58
N TRP A 48 -12.59 -5.98 -14.81
CA TRP A 48 -12.83 -4.82 -15.67
C TRP A 48 -14.30 -4.68 -16.04
N LYS A 49 -14.99 -5.78 -16.36
CA LYS A 49 -16.44 -5.77 -16.61
C LYS A 49 -17.23 -5.29 -15.40
N PHE A 50 -16.85 -5.74 -14.19
CA PHE A 50 -17.48 -5.31 -12.94
C PHE A 50 -17.27 -3.81 -12.66
N VAL A 51 -16.07 -3.26 -12.88
CA VAL A 51 -15.79 -1.84 -12.58
C VAL A 51 -16.25 -0.87 -13.67
N THR A 52 -16.48 -1.35 -14.90
CA THR A 52 -16.81 -0.48 -16.06
C THR A 52 -18.08 0.36 -15.88
N PRO A 53 -19.20 -0.17 -15.35
CA PRO A 53 -20.39 0.64 -15.06
C PRO A 53 -20.13 1.78 -14.08
N PHE A 54 -19.22 1.58 -13.11
CA PHE A 54 -18.84 2.59 -12.11
C PHE A 54 -17.95 3.70 -12.68
N LYS A 55 -17.24 3.42 -13.79
CA LYS A 55 -16.38 4.39 -14.50
C LYS A 55 -17.17 5.51 -15.20
N LYS A 56 -18.48 5.33 -15.46
CA LYS A 56 -19.31 6.30 -16.20
C LYS A 56 -19.50 7.67 -15.51
N LYS A 57 -18.88 7.91 -14.35
CA LYS A 57 -18.88 9.20 -13.64
C LYS A 57 -17.51 9.89 -13.64
N THR A 58 -16.60 9.60 -14.56
CA THR A 58 -15.46 10.49 -14.77
C THR A 58 -15.95 11.80 -15.35
N LYS A 59 -16.17 12.79 -14.47
CA LYS A 59 -15.97 14.18 -14.85
C LYS A 59 -14.59 14.21 -15.52
N ASN A 60 -14.50 14.79 -16.71
CA ASN A 60 -13.22 15.09 -17.34
C ASN A 60 -12.27 15.60 -16.26
N ILE A 61 -11.04 15.07 -16.21
CA ILE A 61 -10.04 15.59 -15.28
C ILE A 61 -10.00 17.11 -15.54
N PRO A 62 -10.18 17.95 -14.50
CA PRO A 62 -10.10 19.39 -14.69
C PRO A 62 -8.78 19.76 -15.38
N SER A 63 -8.74 20.91 -16.04
CA SER A 63 -7.51 21.41 -16.64
C SER A 63 -6.38 21.41 -15.61
N LEU A 64 -5.23 20.82 -15.95
CA LEU A 64 -4.08 20.76 -15.07
C LEU A 64 -3.16 21.94 -15.37
N ASN A 65 -2.69 22.61 -14.32
CA ASN A 65 -1.69 23.66 -14.44
C ASN A 65 -0.32 23.05 -14.15
N GLY A 66 0.62 23.27 -15.04
CA GLY A 66 1.98 22.76 -14.95
C GLY A 66 2.95 23.77 -15.53
N PRO A 67 4.26 23.48 -15.44
CA PRO A 67 5.31 24.42 -15.83
C PRO A 67 5.23 24.82 -17.32
N ALA A 68 4.72 23.94 -18.19
CA ALA A 68 4.53 24.20 -19.61
C ALA A 68 3.21 24.93 -19.96
N GLY A 69 2.33 25.21 -18.99
CA GLY A 69 1.06 25.92 -19.20
C GLY A 69 -0.18 25.20 -18.65
N ILE A 70 -1.33 25.37 -19.30
CA ILE A 70 -2.60 24.75 -18.90
C ILE A 70 -2.91 23.59 -19.86
N ALA A 71 -2.97 22.36 -19.33
CA ALA A 71 -3.33 21.16 -20.07
C ALA A 71 -4.85 21.02 -20.16
N ASN A 72 -5.39 21.15 -21.37
CA ASN A 72 -6.83 21.12 -21.62
C ASN A 72 -7.27 19.80 -22.24
N THR A 73 -6.42 19.18 -23.07
CA THR A 73 -6.68 17.88 -23.69
C THR A 73 -6.25 16.71 -22.79
N GLU A 74 -6.86 15.54 -22.96
CA GLU A 74 -6.48 14.35 -22.16
C GLU A 74 -5.04 13.89 -22.42
N LEU A 75 -4.53 14.10 -23.65
CA LEU A 75 -3.13 13.80 -23.99
C LEU A 75 -2.16 14.72 -23.24
N GLU A 76 -2.44 16.03 -23.22
CA GLU A 76 -1.63 16.99 -22.45
C GLU A 76 -1.67 16.69 -20.96
N LYS A 77 -2.84 16.32 -20.42
CA LYS A 77 -2.99 15.96 -19.00
C LYS A 77 -2.19 14.71 -18.66
N ALA A 78 -2.21 13.70 -19.52
CA ALA A 78 -1.42 12.48 -19.33
C ALA A 78 0.08 12.79 -19.30
N ASN A 79 0.56 13.63 -20.22
CA ASN A 79 1.96 14.04 -20.27
C ASN A 79 2.35 14.86 -19.03
N PHE A 80 1.52 15.81 -18.59
CA PHE A 80 1.78 16.60 -17.38
C PHE A 80 1.88 15.73 -16.12
N LEU A 81 1.01 14.73 -16.01
CA LEU A 81 1.07 13.77 -14.90
C LEU A 81 2.32 12.91 -14.97
N ALA A 82 2.72 12.47 -16.17
CA ALA A 82 3.95 11.70 -16.36
C ALA A 82 5.20 12.50 -15.95
N GLU A 83 5.34 13.73 -16.43
CA GLU A 83 6.44 14.64 -16.07
C GLU A 83 6.45 14.93 -14.57
N SER A 84 5.28 15.22 -13.98
CA SER A 84 5.18 15.47 -12.54
C SER A 84 5.60 14.26 -11.72
N LEU A 85 5.19 13.04 -12.11
CA LEU A 85 5.61 11.82 -11.42
C LEU A 85 7.11 11.57 -11.60
N GLU A 86 7.65 11.77 -12.80
CA GLU A 86 9.08 11.67 -13.06
C GLU A 86 9.88 12.58 -12.14
N THR A 87 9.47 13.84 -11.96
CA THR A 87 10.14 14.77 -11.02
C THR A 87 10.07 14.33 -9.56
N LEU A 88 9.00 13.66 -9.14
CA LEU A 88 8.85 13.15 -7.77
C LEU A 88 9.72 11.93 -7.48
N PHE A 89 9.98 11.11 -8.51
CA PHE A 89 10.79 9.90 -8.41
C PHE A 89 12.21 10.07 -8.94
N THR A 90 12.54 11.24 -9.48
CA THR A 90 13.91 11.58 -9.82
C THR A 90 14.71 11.52 -8.52
N LEU A 91 15.69 10.63 -8.47
CA LEU A 91 16.58 10.48 -7.33
C LEU A 91 17.19 11.86 -7.09
N ASN A 92 16.78 12.54 -6.02
CA ASN A 92 17.49 13.74 -5.60
C ASN A 92 18.93 13.29 -5.39
N HIS A 93 19.85 13.79 -6.22
CA HIS A 93 21.28 13.79 -5.90
C HIS A 93 21.46 14.75 -4.72
N ILE A 94 20.90 14.37 -3.57
CA ILE A 94 21.33 14.87 -2.28
C ILE A 94 22.72 14.27 -2.17
N THR A 95 23.73 14.99 -2.67
CA THR A 95 25.12 14.73 -2.32
C THR A 95 25.17 14.81 -0.82
N ASN A 96 24.96 13.69 -0.14
CA ASN A 96 25.09 13.60 1.28
C ASN A 96 26.60 13.64 1.55
N PRO A 97 27.14 14.74 2.10
CA PRO A 97 28.59 14.86 2.30
C PRO A 97 29.13 13.74 3.20
N VAL A 98 28.25 13.06 3.95
CA VAL A 98 28.58 11.91 4.80
C VAL A 98 28.85 10.63 4.00
N ALA A 99 28.03 10.30 2.98
CA ALA A 99 28.25 9.10 2.17
C ALA A 99 29.57 9.18 1.40
N ASP A 100 29.86 10.39 0.97
CA ASP A 100 31.06 10.78 0.26
C ASP A 100 32.29 10.68 1.18
N PHE A 101 32.16 11.04 2.46
CA PHE A 101 33.16 10.82 3.53
C PHE A 101 33.39 9.34 3.88
N VAL A 102 32.32 8.53 3.94
CA VAL A 102 32.41 7.08 4.21
C VAL A 102 33.17 6.35 3.10
N MET A 103 33.00 6.77 1.83
CA MET A 103 33.72 6.15 0.70
C MET A 103 35.22 6.47 0.71
N ARG A 104 35.63 7.68 1.10
CA ARG A 104 37.05 8.04 1.29
C ARG A 104 37.68 7.33 2.49
N PHE A 105 36.99 7.23 3.62
CA PHE A 105 37.46 6.44 4.77
C PHE A 105 37.70 4.96 4.44
N ARG A 106 36.83 4.34 3.61
CA ARG A 106 36.96 2.91 3.24
C ARG A 106 38.11 2.65 2.26
N THR A 107 38.47 3.65 1.46
CA THR A 107 39.56 3.53 0.48
C THR A 107 40.92 3.75 1.14
N GLU A 108 40.97 4.59 2.18
CA GLU A 108 42.21 4.93 2.92
C GLU A 108 42.55 3.92 4.03
N ALA A 109 41.54 3.26 4.62
CA ALA A 109 41.75 2.20 5.62
C ALA A 109 42.38 0.90 5.07
N ASN A 110 42.42 0.74 3.73
CA ASN A 110 43.05 -0.43 3.08
C ASN A 110 44.52 -0.19 2.72
N SER A 111 45.08 1.00 2.97
CA SER A 111 46.50 1.28 2.77
C SER A 111 47.23 1.44 4.11
N VAL A 112 47.76 0.31 4.58
CA VAL A 112 48.98 0.20 5.41
C VAL A 112 48.92 0.83 6.80
N CYS A 113 48.55 0.03 7.81
CA CYS A 113 49.16 0.13 9.13
C CYS A 113 50.32 -0.87 9.19
N LYS A 114 51.55 -0.35 9.05
CA LYS A 114 52.76 -0.99 9.56
C LYS A 114 52.87 -0.62 11.03
N ASP A 115 53.16 -1.64 11.84
CA ASP A 115 53.77 -1.58 13.16
C ASP A 115 52.96 -0.88 14.27
N SER A 116 52.15 -1.67 14.97
CA SER A 116 51.90 -1.44 16.40
C SER A 116 51.76 -2.79 17.09
N ASP A 117 52.74 -3.10 17.93
CA ASP A 117 52.90 -4.36 18.67
C ASP A 117 51.58 -4.78 19.34
N THR A 118 50.98 -5.83 18.80
CA THR A 118 49.85 -6.50 19.45
C THR A 118 50.45 -7.43 20.51
N PRO A 119 50.08 -7.30 21.80
CA PRO A 119 50.70 -8.07 22.86
C PRO A 119 50.46 -9.56 22.62
N LEU A 120 51.50 -10.37 22.84
CA LEU A 120 51.39 -11.80 22.58
C LEU A 120 50.41 -12.43 23.58
N PRO A 121 49.65 -13.46 23.15
CA PRO A 121 48.66 -14.12 24.00
C PRO A 121 49.20 -14.60 25.35
N SER A 122 50.49 -14.92 25.44
CA SER A 122 51.17 -15.30 26.68
C SER A 122 51.25 -14.17 27.71
N GLU A 123 51.48 -12.92 27.27
CA GLU A 123 51.54 -11.76 28.17
C GLU A 123 50.17 -11.46 28.80
N VAL A 124 49.12 -11.60 28.01
CA VAL A 124 47.74 -11.44 28.47
C VAL A 124 47.39 -12.51 29.51
N LEU A 125 47.86 -13.74 29.30
CA LEU A 125 47.55 -14.88 30.16
C LEU A 125 48.28 -14.82 31.51
N ASP A 126 49.50 -14.29 31.54
CA ASP A 126 50.24 -14.06 32.78
C ASP A 126 49.66 -12.89 33.60
N CYS A 127 49.15 -11.84 32.94
CA CYS A 127 48.39 -10.78 33.61
C CYS A 127 47.10 -11.29 34.26
N ILE A 128 46.40 -12.25 33.65
CA ILE A 128 45.19 -12.82 34.25
C ILE A 128 45.52 -13.65 35.50
N LYS A 129 46.63 -14.40 35.48
CA LYS A 129 47.07 -15.21 36.62
C LYS A 129 47.55 -14.39 37.81
N SER A 130 48.11 -13.20 37.58
CA SER A 130 48.59 -12.32 38.65
C SER A 130 47.45 -11.63 39.42
N LEU A 131 46.24 -11.63 38.88
CA LEU A 131 45.03 -11.16 39.56
C LEU A 131 44.53 -12.23 40.56
N ARG A 132 45.17 -12.31 41.72
CA ARG A 132 44.65 -13.08 42.88
C ARG A 132 43.37 -12.44 43.39
N ILE A 133 42.22 -13.02 43.05
CA ILE A 133 40.94 -12.68 43.69
C ILE A 133 40.83 -13.52 44.96
N PRO A 134 40.76 -12.95 46.18
CA PRO A 134 40.49 -13.73 47.38
C PRO A 134 39.07 -14.28 47.28
N SER A 135 38.93 -15.60 47.28
CA SER A 135 37.63 -16.26 47.31
C SER A 135 36.94 -15.94 48.63
N CYS A 136 35.85 -15.16 48.60
CA CYS A 136 34.91 -15.13 49.72
C CYS A 136 34.26 -16.51 49.82
N HIS A 137 34.74 -17.32 50.77
CA HIS A 137 34.04 -18.51 51.26
C HIS A 137 32.65 -18.11 51.77
N LYS A 138 31.64 -18.88 51.36
CA LYS A 138 30.34 -18.94 52.02
C LYS A 138 30.44 -19.69 53.33
#